data_AF-A0A0F8WI41-F1
#
_entry.id   AF-A0A0F8WI41-F1
#
_cell.length_a   1.000
_cell.length_b   1.000
_cell.length_c   1.000
_cell.angle_alpha   90.00
_cell.angle_beta   90.00
_cell.angle_gamma   90.00
#
_symmetry.space_group_name_H-M   'P 1'
#
loop_
_entity.id
_entity.type
_entity.pdbx_description
1 polymer ?
#
loop_
_entity_poly.entity_id
_entity_poly.type
_entity_poly.pdbx_seq_one_letter_code
_entity_poly.pdbx_strand_id
1 'polypeptide(L)'
;MKSIEEEIKANINKLNISKQRKKEIEKEMSAIRKRIESLEKEQRLSLKKENRSESESLAMLLYSNEIQQSLEYHNTLNELLSTKKIEEEDLNLEIDNLNERKGRLDYAQLIKEPTSSIFPVFPKKKLIILITGILGLLIFTMLAFFLEYLEKQKAESKA
;
A
#
# COMPACT_ATOMS: atom_id res chain seq x y z
N MET A 1 9.30 -14.87 5.59
CA MET A 1 8.08 -14.22 5.09
C MET A 1 7.14 -14.15 6.28
N LYS A 2 6.70 -12.96 6.72
CA LYS A 2 5.77 -12.87 7.86
C LYS A 2 4.42 -13.45 7.46
N SER A 3 3.71 -14.06 8.40
CA SER A 3 2.33 -14.50 8.15
C SER A 3 1.44 -13.27 7.96
N ILE A 4 0.43 -13.36 7.08
CA ILE A 4 -0.57 -12.29 6.89
C ILE A 4 -1.23 -11.90 8.23
N GLU A 5 -1.38 -12.86 9.15
CA GLU A 5 -1.90 -12.59 10.50
C GLU A 5 -0.95 -11.73 11.35
N GLU A 6 0.37 -11.95 11.22
CA GLU A 6 1.37 -11.15 11.90
C GLU A 6 1.41 -9.72 11.35
N GLU A 7 1.22 -9.56 10.04
CA GLU A 7 1.13 -8.25 9.37
C GLU A 7 -0.12 -7.48 9.82
N ILE A 8 -1.29 -8.13 9.84
CA ILE A 8 -2.53 -7.55 10.37
C ILE A 8 -2.35 -7.11 11.82
N LYS A 9 -1.79 -7.98 12.67
CA LYS A 9 -1.54 -7.66 14.09
C LYS A 9 -0.58 -6.49 14.24
N ALA A 10 0.48 -6.43 13.44
CA ALA A 10 1.42 -5.32 13.46
C ALA A 10 0.75 -4.00 13.07
N ASN A 11 -0.09 -3.99 12.03
CA ASN A 11 -0.78 -2.80 11.58
C ASN A 11 -1.88 -2.35 12.56
N ILE A 12 -2.59 -3.27 13.21
CA ILE A 12 -3.50 -2.94 14.33
C ILE A 12 -2.76 -2.26 15.48
N ASN A 13 -1.57 -2.75 15.83
CA ASN A 13 -0.76 -2.12 16.88
C ASN A 13 -0.33 -0.70 16.49
N LYS A 14 0.12 -0.50 15.25
CA LYS A 14 0.44 0.85 14.72
C LYS A 14 -0.78 1.76 14.76
N LEU A 15 -1.94 1.26 14.36
CA LEU A 15 -3.21 1.99 14.37
C LEU A 15 -3.58 2.45 15.78
N ASN A 16 -3.43 1.58 16.77
CA ASN A 16 -3.68 1.91 18.18
C ASN A 16 -2.73 3.01 18.69
N ILE A 17 -1.44 2.93 18.34
CA ILE A 17 -0.45 3.96 18.68
C ILE A 17 -0.83 5.29 18.03
N SER A 18 -1.21 5.29 16.74
CA SER A 18 -1.63 6.49 16.02
C SER A 18 -2.87 7.12 16.68
N LYS A 19 -3.88 6.31 17.01
CA LYS A 19 -5.10 6.74 17.73
C LYS A 19 -4.78 7.33 19.10
N GLN A 20 -3.85 6.75 19.85
CA GLN A 20 -3.41 7.30 21.12
C GLN A 20 -2.73 8.66 20.92
N ARG A 21 -1.81 8.75 19.97
CA ARG A 21 -1.09 10.00 19.69
C ARG A 21 -2.03 11.12 19.25
N LYS A 22 -3.05 10.80 18.46
CA LYS A 22 -4.12 11.71 18.07
C LYS A 22 -4.81 12.33 19.30
N LYS A 23 -5.20 11.50 20.26
CA LYS A 23 -5.83 11.95 21.52
C LYS A 23 -4.90 12.84 22.35
N GLU A 24 -3.61 12.56 22.36
CA GLU A 24 -2.61 13.38 23.05
C GLU A 24 -2.51 14.77 22.40
N ILE A 25 -2.44 14.82 21.07
CA ILE A 25 -2.41 16.08 20.30
C ILE A 25 -3.69 16.90 20.56
N GLU A 26 -4.86 16.28 20.53
CA GLU A 26 -6.15 16.96 20.81
C GLU A 26 -6.18 17.57 22.23
N LYS A 27 -5.64 16.86 23.23
CA LYS A 27 -5.52 17.38 24.59
C LYS A 27 -4.57 18.57 24.66
N GLU A 28 -3.44 18.49 23.98
CA GLU A 28 -2.43 19.56 23.93
C GLU A 28 -2.99 20.81 23.25
N MET A 29 -3.70 20.66 22.12
CA MET A 29 -4.42 21.75 21.45
C MET A 29 -5.43 22.42 22.39
N SER A 30 -6.18 21.63 23.16
CA SER A 30 -7.13 22.15 24.16
C SER A 30 -6.42 22.96 25.26
N ALA A 31 -5.26 22.50 25.73
CA ALA A 31 -4.46 23.22 26.72
C ALA A 31 -3.93 24.55 26.18
N ILE A 32 -3.41 24.57 24.95
CA ILE A 32 -2.92 25.79 24.29
C ILE A 32 -4.05 26.79 24.09
N ARG A 33 -5.23 26.32 23.66
CA ARG A 33 -6.41 27.18 23.52
C ARG A 33 -6.76 27.89 24.82
N LYS A 34 -6.77 27.16 25.95
CA LYS A 34 -7.00 27.76 27.28
C LYS A 34 -5.93 28.77 27.64
N ARG A 35 -4.67 28.50 27.29
CA ARG A 35 -3.54 29.42 27.51
C ARG A 35 -3.70 30.71 26.71
N ILE A 36 -4.06 30.62 25.43
CA ILE A 36 -4.36 31.77 24.58
C ILE A 36 -5.50 32.60 25.19
N GLU A 37 -6.60 31.95 25.57
CA GLU A 37 -7.75 32.62 26.20
C GLU A 37 -7.35 33.35 27.49
N SER A 38 -6.47 32.78 28.33
CA SER A 38 -5.96 33.47 29.52
C SER A 38 -5.08 34.68 29.20
N LEU A 39 -4.17 34.55 28.22
CA LEU A 39 -3.27 35.63 27.82
C LEU A 39 -4.03 36.79 27.18
N GLU A 40 -5.03 36.49 26.33
CA GLU A 40 -5.91 37.49 25.75
C GLU A 40 -6.70 38.25 26.83
N LYS A 41 -7.16 37.55 27.88
CA LYS A 41 -7.86 38.17 29.00
C LYS A 41 -6.94 39.14 29.75
N GLU A 42 -5.72 38.74 30.06
CA GLU A 42 -4.71 39.60 30.71
C GLU A 42 -4.36 40.81 29.85
N GLN A 43 -4.13 40.61 28.56
CA GLN A 43 -3.86 41.68 27.61
C GLN A 43 -5.02 42.69 27.58
N ARG A 44 -6.27 42.22 27.51
CA ARG A 44 -7.47 43.09 27.55
C ARG A 44 -7.62 43.85 28.86
N LEU A 45 -7.24 43.27 29.99
CA LEU A 45 -7.26 43.97 31.28
C LEU A 45 -6.21 45.09 31.31
N SER A 46 -5.01 44.82 30.79
CA SER A 46 -3.96 45.85 30.63
C SER A 46 -4.39 46.98 29.69
N LEU A 47 -5.14 46.65 28.62
CA LEU A 47 -5.65 47.63 27.66
C LEU A 47 -6.62 48.66 28.27
N LYS A 48 -7.32 48.32 29.36
CA LYS A 48 -8.32 49.20 29.99
C LYS A 48 -7.75 50.29 30.91
N LYS A 49 -6.43 50.31 31.14
CA LYS A 49 -5.78 51.32 31.98
C LYS A 49 -5.51 52.61 31.19
N GLU A 50 -5.96 53.75 31.72
CA GLU A 50 -5.86 55.08 31.08
C GLU A 50 -4.44 55.70 31.12
N ASN A 51 -3.62 55.37 32.14
CA ASN A 51 -2.25 55.90 32.29
C ASN A 51 -1.24 54.75 32.31
N ARG A 52 -0.85 54.26 31.13
CA ARG A 52 0.07 53.12 31.03
C ARG A 52 1.51 53.56 31.22
N SER A 53 2.22 52.83 32.08
CA SER A 53 3.67 52.91 32.16
C SER A 53 4.34 52.27 30.94
N GLU A 54 5.61 52.61 30.70
CA GLU A 54 6.45 51.96 29.69
C GLU A 54 6.52 50.45 29.90
N SER A 55 6.61 50.01 31.17
CA SER A 55 6.60 48.59 31.55
C SER A 55 5.30 47.88 31.13
N GLU A 56 4.15 48.53 31.26
CA GLU A 56 2.86 47.95 30.85
C GLU A 56 2.72 47.85 29.32
N SER A 57 3.32 48.80 28.59
CA SER A 57 3.39 48.76 27.13
C SER A 57 4.30 47.62 26.64
N LEU A 58 5.44 47.41 27.31
CA LEU A 58 6.32 46.27 27.04
C LEU A 58 5.63 44.94 27.36
N ALA A 59 4.92 44.84 28.49
CA ALA A 59 4.14 43.66 28.83
C ALA A 59 3.08 43.34 27.75
N MET A 60 2.44 44.37 27.18
CA MET A 60 1.47 44.19 26.10
C MET A 60 2.09 43.60 24.83
N LEU A 61 3.31 44.03 24.46
CA LEU A 61 4.06 43.46 23.34
C LEU A 61 4.46 42.00 23.62
N LEU A 62 4.90 41.70 24.84
CA LEU A 62 5.23 40.34 25.26
C LEU A 62 4.01 39.41 25.19
N TYR A 63 2.85 39.85 25.66
CA TYR A 63 1.60 39.09 25.52
C TYR A 63 1.23 38.86 24.06
N SER A 64 1.33 39.90 23.21
CA SER A 64 1.05 39.76 21.79
C SER A 64 1.95 38.72 21.13
N ASN A 65 3.24 38.73 21.47
CA ASN A 65 4.22 37.78 20.96
C ASN A 65 3.90 36.34 21.43
N GLU A 66 3.63 36.15 22.73
CA GLU A 66 3.30 34.82 23.27
C GLU A 66 2.00 34.25 22.68
N ILE A 67 0.99 35.11 22.44
CA ILE A 67 -0.25 34.72 21.76
C ILE A 67 0.05 34.28 20.32
N GLN A 68 0.85 35.05 19.57
CA GLN A 68 1.24 34.71 18.20
C GLN A 68 1.99 33.37 18.15
N GLN A 69 3.00 33.18 19.01
CA GLN A 69 3.72 31.91 19.11
C GLN A 69 2.79 30.74 19.47
N SER A 70 1.85 30.97 20.39
CA SER A 70 0.87 29.93 20.78
C SER A 70 -0.07 29.56 19.63
N LEU A 71 -0.47 30.53 18.79
CA LEU A 71 -1.29 30.29 17.61
C LEU A 71 -0.51 29.52 16.52
N GLU A 72 0.75 29.89 16.28
CA GLU A 72 1.63 29.16 15.35
C GLU A 72 1.84 27.71 15.80
N TYR A 73 2.05 27.52 17.10
CA TYR A 73 2.19 26.18 17.66
C TYR A 73 0.89 25.38 17.56
N HIS A 74 -0.26 26.01 17.83
CA HIS A 74 -1.57 25.39 17.63
C HIS A 74 -1.79 24.97 16.16
N ASN A 75 -1.40 25.80 15.20
CA ASN A 75 -1.49 25.46 13.78
C ASN A 75 -0.59 24.28 13.42
N THR A 76 0.63 24.23 13.97
CA THR A 76 1.54 23.09 13.81
C THR A 76 0.93 21.80 14.35
N LEU A 77 0.29 21.84 15.52
CA LEU A 77 -0.42 20.68 16.08
C LEU A 77 -1.62 20.27 15.22
N ASN A 78 -2.31 21.22 14.61
CA ASN A 78 -3.42 20.94 13.71
C ASN A 78 -2.96 20.23 12.42
N GLU A 79 -1.82 20.64 11.85
CA GLU A 79 -1.19 19.95 10.72
C GLU A 79 -0.74 18.53 11.10
N LEU A 80 -0.13 18.38 12.28
CA LEU A 80 0.25 17.07 12.80
C LEU A 80 -0.98 16.17 13.02
N LEU A 81 -2.09 16.74 13.51
CA LEU A 81 -3.35 16.05 13.69
C LEU A 81 -3.93 15.57 12.35
N SER A 82 -3.87 16.42 11.33
CA SER A 82 -4.29 16.09 9.97
C SER A 82 -3.48 14.91 9.42
N THR A 83 -2.16 14.99 9.55
CA THR A 83 -1.23 13.91 9.14
C THR A 83 -1.55 12.59 9.84
N LYS A 84 -1.85 12.64 11.15
CA LYS A 84 -2.23 11.43 11.91
C LYS A 84 -3.56 10.83 11.50
N LYS A 85 -4.52 11.64 11.03
CA LYS A 85 -5.79 11.14 10.49
C LYS A 85 -5.57 10.41 9.16
N ILE A 86 -4.74 10.97 8.28
CA ILE A 86 -4.35 10.31 7.01
C ILE A 86 -3.66 8.98 7.30
N GLU A 87 -2.70 8.96 8.22
CA GLU A 87 -2.01 7.72 8.63
C GLU A 87 -2.98 6.67 9.21
N GLU A 88 -4.01 7.10 9.96
CA GLU A 88 -5.05 6.20 10.48
C GLU A 88 -5.87 5.58 9.35
N GLU A 89 -6.24 6.37 8.34
CA GLU A 89 -6.99 5.93 7.16
C GLU A 89 -6.17 4.96 6.31
N ASP A 90 -4.91 5.28 6.03
CA ASP A 90 -3.98 4.41 5.30
C ASP A 90 -3.80 3.06 5.99
N LEU A 91 -3.62 3.06 7.32
CA LEU A 91 -3.50 1.82 8.10
C LEU A 91 -4.79 0.99 8.08
N ASN A 92 -5.96 1.62 8.14
CA ASN A 92 -7.24 0.91 8.03
C ASN A 92 -7.38 0.26 6.64
N LEU A 93 -7.07 1.00 5.57
CA LEU A 93 -7.08 0.46 4.20
C LEU A 93 -6.10 -0.70 4.05
N GLU A 94 -4.91 -0.63 4.63
CA GLU A 94 -3.94 -1.71 4.60
C GLU A 94 -4.44 -2.95 5.34
N ILE A 95 -5.05 -2.78 6.52
CA ILE A 95 -5.66 -3.87 7.29
C ILE A 95 -6.80 -4.52 6.51
N ASP A 96 -7.67 -3.73 5.88
CA ASP A 96 -8.80 -4.24 5.09
C ASP A 96 -8.32 -5.05 3.88
N ASN A 97 -7.30 -4.55 3.16
CA ASN A 97 -6.66 -5.27 2.07
C ASN A 97 -6.03 -6.59 2.53
N LEU A 98 -5.36 -6.61 3.70
CA LEU A 98 -4.78 -7.82 4.26
C LEU A 98 -5.86 -8.83 4.67
N ASN A 99 -6.97 -8.37 5.25
CA ASN A 99 -8.11 -9.21 5.61
C ASN A 99 -8.77 -9.82 4.37
N GLU A 100 -8.92 -9.04 3.28
CA GLU A 100 -9.44 -9.57 2.01
C GLU A 100 -8.51 -10.64 1.44
N ARG A 101 -7.19 -10.40 1.44
CA ARG A 101 -6.19 -11.38 1.00
C ARG A 101 -6.24 -12.65 1.85
N LYS A 102 -6.39 -12.52 3.17
CA LYS A 102 -6.58 -13.65 4.08
C LYS A 102 -7.83 -14.45 3.71
N GLY A 103 -8.97 -13.79 3.54
CA GLY A 103 -10.23 -14.44 3.18
C GLY A 103 -10.17 -15.20 1.84
N ARG A 104 -9.46 -14.66 0.84
CA ARG A 104 -9.22 -15.35 -0.44
C ARG A 104 -8.38 -16.62 -0.28
N LEU A 105 -7.37 -16.61 0.59
CA LEU A 105 -6.55 -17.79 0.88
C LEU A 105 -7.33 -18.83 1.66
N ASP A 106 -8.11 -18.41 2.66
CA ASP A 106 -8.98 -19.30 3.42
C ASP A 106 -10.02 -19.96 2.50
N TYR A 107 -10.62 -19.20 1.57
CA TYR A 107 -11.52 -19.74 0.55
C TYR A 107 -10.85 -20.74 -0.38
N ALA A 108 -9.62 -20.48 -0.84
CA ALA A 108 -8.86 -21.40 -1.67
C ALA A 108 -8.47 -22.70 -0.93
N GLN A 109 -8.27 -22.63 0.38
CA GLN A 109 -8.06 -23.81 1.22
C GLN A 109 -9.36 -24.58 1.50
N LEU A 110 -10.48 -23.87 1.61
CA LEU A 110 -11.79 -24.46 1.93
C LEU A 110 -12.47 -25.12 0.72
N ILE A 111 -12.12 -24.73 -0.51
CA ILE A 111 -12.79 -25.22 -1.72
C ILE A 111 -11.91 -26.13 -2.58
N LYS A 112 -12.32 -27.41 -2.49
CA LYS A 112 -12.08 -28.56 -3.37
C LYS A 112 -10.71 -29.22 -3.26
N GLU A 113 -10.74 -30.39 -2.62
CA GLU A 113 -9.91 -31.52 -3.06
C GLU A 113 -9.94 -31.59 -4.59
N PRO A 114 -8.80 -31.84 -5.27
CA PRO A 114 -8.74 -31.92 -6.71
C PRO A 114 -9.83 -32.87 -7.19
N THR A 115 -10.94 -32.31 -7.66
CA THR A 115 -12.05 -33.12 -8.11
C THR A 115 -11.58 -33.66 -9.44
N SER A 116 -11.24 -34.94 -9.47
CA SER A 116 -10.89 -35.62 -10.71
C SER A 116 -11.96 -35.26 -11.74
N SER A 117 -11.54 -34.80 -12.92
CA SER A 117 -12.47 -34.47 -14.00
C SER A 117 -13.45 -35.62 -14.16
N ILE A 118 -14.76 -35.35 -14.17
CA ILE A 118 -15.81 -36.36 -14.39
C ILE A 118 -15.58 -37.07 -15.73
N PHE A 119 -14.91 -36.39 -16.67
CA PHE A 119 -14.47 -36.94 -17.96
C PHE A 119 -12.96 -36.75 -18.10
N PRO A 120 -12.13 -37.67 -17.58
CA PRO A 120 -10.70 -37.61 -17.79
C PRO A 120 -10.39 -37.84 -19.28
N VAL A 121 -9.78 -36.85 -19.93
CA VAL A 121 -9.28 -37.01 -21.31
C VAL A 121 -7.96 -37.77 -21.29
N PHE A 122 -8.05 -39.10 -21.30
CA PHE A 122 -6.86 -39.93 -21.42
C PHE A 122 -6.16 -39.69 -22.76
N PRO A 123 -4.83 -39.53 -22.77
CA PRO A 123 -4.09 -39.34 -24.02
C PRO A 123 -4.29 -40.56 -24.93
N LYS A 124 -4.72 -40.33 -26.18
CA LYS A 124 -4.89 -41.39 -27.19
C LYS A 124 -3.51 -41.86 -27.70
N LYS A 125 -2.71 -42.49 -26.83
CA LYS A 125 -1.31 -42.88 -27.11
C LYS A 125 -1.16 -43.64 -28.42
N LYS A 126 -2.07 -44.59 -28.70
CA LYS A 126 -2.08 -45.36 -29.95
C LYS A 126 -2.26 -44.48 -31.19
N LEU A 127 -3.17 -43.50 -31.12
CA LEU A 127 -3.42 -42.56 -32.21
C LEU A 127 -2.21 -41.66 -32.46
N ILE A 128 -1.58 -41.16 -31.39
CA ILE A 128 -0.38 -40.33 -31.47
C ILE A 128 0.75 -41.11 -32.14
N ILE A 129 1.00 -42.34 -31.69
CA ILE A 129 2.05 -43.22 -32.25
C ILE A 129 1.79 -43.47 -33.75
N LEU A 130 0.55 -43.73 -34.14
CA LEU A 130 0.18 -43.96 -35.54
C LEU A 130 0.44 -42.71 -36.39
N ILE A 131 0.00 -41.53 -35.93
CA ILE A 131 0.20 -40.26 -36.64
C ILE A 131 1.69 -39.97 -36.79
N THR A 132 2.48 -40.12 -35.72
CA THR A 132 3.93 -39.91 -35.76
C THR A 132 4.63 -40.86 -36.74
N GLY A 133 4.22 -42.13 -36.80
CA GLY A 133 4.76 -43.09 -37.76
C GLY A 133 4.50 -42.70 -39.22
N ILE A 134 3.26 -42.30 -39.53
CA ILE A 134 2.88 -41.86 -40.89
C ILE A 134 3.62 -40.58 -41.27
N LEU A 135 3.66 -39.59 -40.37
CA LEU A 135 4.34 -38.33 -40.61
C LEU A 135 5.84 -38.53 -40.84
N GLY A 136 6.47 -39.38 -40.03
CA GLY A 136 7.89 -39.72 -40.14
C GLY A 136 8.22 -40.38 -41.48
N LEU A 137 7.38 -41.29 -41.95
CA LEU A 137 7.56 -41.95 -43.25
C LEU A 137 7.45 -40.94 -44.40
N LEU A 138 6.46 -40.05 -44.37
CA LEU A 138 6.31 -39.00 -45.39
C LEU A 138 7.54 -38.09 -45.47
N ILE A 139 8.02 -37.59 -44.33
CA ILE A 139 9.22 -36.74 -44.27
C ILE A 139 10.44 -37.49 -44.81
N PHE A 140 10.61 -38.76 -44.44
CA PHE A 140 11.72 -39.58 -44.91
C PHE A 140 11.71 -39.78 -46.43
N THR A 141 10.53 -40.05 -47.02
CA THR A 141 10.40 -40.18 -48.48
C THR A 141 10.74 -38.88 -49.22
N MET A 142 10.28 -37.72 -48.72
CA MET A 142 10.67 -36.43 -49.31
C MET A 142 12.18 -36.19 -49.22
N LEU A 143 12.81 -36.51 -48.09
CA LEU A 143 14.25 -36.36 -47.91
C LEU A 143 15.05 -37.27 -48.86
N ALA A 144 14.61 -38.51 -49.06
CA ALA A 144 15.26 -39.44 -49.98
C ALA A 144 15.26 -38.89 -51.42
N PHE A 145 14.11 -38.43 -51.92
CA PHE A 145 14.02 -37.82 -53.25
C PHE A 145 14.83 -36.54 -53.37
N PHE A 146 14.85 -35.72 -52.30
CA PHE A 146 15.63 -34.48 -52.30
C PHE A 146 17.14 -34.74 -52.36
N LEU A 147 17.63 -35.76 -51.64
CA LEU A 147 19.03 -36.18 -51.68
C LEU A 147 19.41 -36.72 -53.06
N GLU A 148 18.58 -37.60 -53.64
CA GLU A 148 18.77 -38.13 -55.00
C GLU A 148 18.82 -37.01 -56.04
N TYR A 149 17.93 -36.01 -55.92
CA TYR A 149 17.94 -34.83 -56.78
C TYR A 149 19.25 -34.03 -56.70
N LEU A 150 19.77 -33.80 -55.48
CA LEU A 150 21.03 -33.10 -55.28
C LEU A 150 22.23 -33.89 -55.84
N GLU A 151 22.22 -35.21 -55.71
CA GLU A 151 23.26 -36.08 -56.29
C GLU A 151 23.25 -36.02 -57.82
N LYS A 152 22.06 -36.07 -58.44
CA LYS A 152 21.92 -35.97 -59.90
C LYS A 152 22.43 -34.63 -60.43
N GLN A 153 22.12 -33.51 -59.78
CA GLN A 153 22.66 -32.20 -60.18
C GLN A 153 24.19 -32.14 -60.08
N LYS A 154 24.78 -32.74 -59.03
CA LYS A 154 26.25 -32.78 -58.88
C LYS A 154 26.92 -33.64 -59.96
N ALA A 155 26.26 -34.72 -60.39
CA ALA A 155 26.75 -35.58 -61.47
C ALA A 155 26.72 -34.85 -62.83
N GLU A 156 25.64 -34.13 -63.13
CA GLU A 156 25.49 -33.34 -64.36
C GLU A 156 26.41 -32.11 -64.40
N SER A 157 26.73 -31.50 -63.24
CA SER A 157 27.67 -30.37 -63.13
C SER A 157 29.15 -30.77 -63.30
N LYS A 158 29.49 -32.07 -63.26
CA LYS A 158 30.87 -32.59 -63.39
C LYS A 158 31.16 -33.24 -64.75
N ALA A 159 30.18 -33.28 -65.65
CA ALA A 159 30.33 -33.68 -67.05
C ALA A 159 30.57 -32.43 -67.92
#